data_AF-A0AA39SVF9-F1
#
_entry.id   AF-A0AA39SVF9-F1
#
_cell.length_a   1.000
_cell.length_b   1.000
_cell.length_c   1.000
_cell.angle_alpha   90.00
_cell.angle_beta   90.00
_cell.angle_gamma   90.00
#
_symmetry.space_group_name_H-M   'P 1'
#
loop_
_entity.id
_entity.type
_entity.pdbx_description
1 polymer ?
#
loop_
_entity_poly.entity_id
_entity_poly.type
_entity_poly.pdbx_seq_one_letter_code
_entity_poly.pdbx_strand_id
1 'polypeptide(L)'
;MQSTTKLKKIIQDSKETCVESDIQSRMQPLKDLLIKTVDHLHTVVEPNVFVLICRFFWDQMGQDVLHFLESKRENSSWYKSSRIAVSILDEIFASQMQQLLGNALQEKDLEPPRSIKEVRSMLCKDSVNYKDNNYYV
;
A
#
# COMPACT_ATOMS: atom_id res chain seq x y z
N MET A 1 -11.98 -16.75 -13.29
CA MET A 1 -11.86 -16.59 -11.83
C MET A 1 -10.71 -15.63 -11.58
N GLN A 2 -10.96 -14.39 -11.17
CA GLN A 2 -9.88 -13.45 -10.86
C GLN A 2 -9.27 -13.84 -9.51
N SER A 3 -7.97 -14.13 -9.47
CA SER A 3 -7.26 -14.46 -8.23
C SER A 3 -7.17 -13.22 -7.34
N THR A 4 -8.05 -13.12 -6.34
CA THR A 4 -8.05 -12.01 -5.38
C THR A 4 -6.90 -12.18 -4.38
N THR A 5 -5.94 -11.25 -4.39
CA THR A 5 -4.82 -11.24 -3.43
C THR A 5 -5.30 -10.97 -2.01
N LYS A 6 -4.52 -11.35 -1.00
CA LYS A 6 -4.85 -11.08 0.42
C LYS A 6 -5.11 -9.58 0.66
N LEU A 7 -4.32 -8.72 0.02
CA LEU A 7 -4.48 -7.27 0.04
C LEU A 7 -5.85 -6.83 -0.49
N LYS A 8 -6.22 -7.28 -1.70
CA LYS A 8 -7.53 -6.97 -2.30
C LYS A 8 -8.69 -7.44 -1.41
N LYS A 9 -8.59 -8.64 -0.81
CA LYS A 9 -9.61 -9.14 0.13
C LYS A 9 -9.78 -8.25 1.36
N ILE A 10 -8.66 -7.83 1.97
CA ILE A 10 -8.70 -6.94 3.15
C ILE A 10 -9.42 -5.63 2.83
N ILE A 11 -9.13 -5.03 1.67
CA ILE A 11 -9.78 -3.79 1.23
C ILE A 11 -11.25 -4.03 0.92
N GLN A 12 -11.58 -5.11 0.20
CA GLN A 12 -12.96 -5.43 -0.17
C GLN A 12 -13.86 -5.73 1.04
N ASP A 13 -13.33 -6.42 2.05
CA ASP A 13 -14.05 -6.79 3.27
C ASP A 13 -14.23 -5.60 4.24
N SER A 14 -13.69 -4.43 3.91
CA SER A 14 -13.88 -3.23 4.72
C SER A 14 -15.27 -2.64 4.50
N LYS A 15 -15.99 -2.48 5.61
CA LYS A 15 -17.31 -1.83 5.66
C LYS A 15 -17.15 -0.36 5.98
N GLU A 16 -18.16 0.45 5.71
CA GLU A 16 -18.14 1.88 6.04
C GLU A 16 -18.02 2.16 7.54
N THR A 17 -18.50 1.23 8.37
CA THR A 17 -18.37 1.27 9.84
C THR A 17 -17.02 0.76 10.36
N CYS A 18 -16.13 0.31 9.49
CA CYS A 18 -14.84 -0.26 9.86
C CYS A 18 -13.94 0.85 10.41
N VAL A 19 -13.49 0.70 11.66
CA VAL A 19 -12.58 1.66 12.28
C VAL A 19 -11.17 1.41 11.74
N GLU A 20 -10.29 2.43 11.77
CA GLU A 20 -8.92 2.29 11.22
C GLU A 20 -8.14 1.14 11.85
N SER A 21 -8.35 0.91 13.16
CA SER A 21 -7.79 -0.22 13.91
C SER A 21 -8.19 -1.59 13.34
N ASP A 22 -9.39 -1.72 12.78
CA ASP A 22 -9.87 -2.96 12.20
C ASP A 22 -9.14 -3.27 10.89
N ILE A 23 -8.84 -2.24 10.10
CA ILE A 23 -8.09 -2.37 8.84
C ILE A 23 -6.62 -2.69 9.15
N GLN A 24 -6.04 -2.02 10.14
CA GLN A 24 -4.68 -2.30 10.62
C GLN A 24 -4.54 -3.74 11.12
N SER A 25 -5.47 -4.21 11.97
CA SER A 25 -5.44 -5.58 12.48
C SER A 25 -5.54 -6.63 11.37
N ARG A 26 -6.36 -6.37 10.33
CA ARG A 26 -6.47 -7.25 9.15
C ARG A 26 -5.23 -7.22 8.25
N MET A 27 -4.53 -6.09 8.21
CA MET A 27 -3.25 -5.95 7.51
C MET A 27 -2.09 -6.60 8.27
N GLN A 28 -2.19 -6.80 9.58
CA GLN A 28 -1.09 -7.32 10.41
C GLN A 28 -0.53 -8.67 9.91
N PRO A 29 -1.33 -9.70 9.56
CA PRO A 29 -0.78 -10.94 9.04
C PRO A 29 -0.08 -10.80 7.69
N LEU A 30 -0.52 -9.83 6.87
CA LEU A 30 0.14 -9.51 5.60
C LEU A 30 1.45 -8.77 5.86
N LYS A 31 1.46 -7.82 6.80
CA LYS A 31 2.66 -7.11 7.25
C LYS A 31 3.72 -8.07 7.77
N ASP A 32 3.36 -8.98 8.69
CA ASP A 32 4.28 -9.96 9.27
C ASP A 32 4.88 -10.89 8.21
N LEU A 33 4.06 -11.32 7.24
CA LEU A 33 4.51 -12.15 6.13
C LEU A 33 5.50 -11.40 5.24
N LEU A 34 5.22 -10.14 4.91
CA LEU A 34 6.08 -9.32 4.06
C LEU A 34 7.41 -9.01 4.74
N ILE A 35 7.40 -8.63 6.02
CA ILE A 35 8.62 -8.38 6.78
C ILE A 35 9.52 -9.62 6.76
N LYS A 36 8.97 -10.80 7.12
CA LYS A 36 9.75 -12.06 7.07
C LYS A 36 10.30 -12.38 5.68
N THR A 37 9.53 -12.08 4.63
CA THR A 37 9.96 -12.31 3.25
C THR A 37 11.10 -11.36 2.87
N VAL A 38 10.98 -10.07 3.22
CA VAL A 38 12.01 -9.05 2.97
C VAL A 38 13.29 -9.39 3.74
N ASP A 39 13.18 -9.73 5.02
CA ASP A 39 14.32 -10.16 5.84
C ASP A 39 15.04 -11.37 5.20
N HIS A 40 14.27 -12.37 4.76
CA HIS A 40 14.86 -13.55 4.12
C HIS A 40 15.54 -13.18 2.80
N LEU A 41 14.89 -12.40 1.94
CA LEU A 41 15.45 -11.95 0.66
C LEU A 41 16.80 -11.25 0.86
N HIS A 42 16.91 -10.37 1.86
CA HIS A 42 18.15 -9.66 2.16
C HIS A 42 19.32 -10.60 2.49
N THR A 43 19.05 -11.80 2.99
CA THR A 43 20.09 -12.78 3.34
C THR A 43 20.53 -13.67 2.18
N VAL A 44 19.75 -13.73 1.08
CA VAL A 44 19.96 -14.71 0.00
C VAL A 44 20.31 -14.09 -1.35
N VAL A 45 20.11 -12.77 -1.54
CA VAL A 45 20.46 -12.07 -2.79
C VAL A 45 21.40 -10.89 -2.55
N GLU A 46 22.07 -10.44 -3.60
CA GLU A 46 22.91 -9.24 -3.54
C GLU A 46 22.08 -7.97 -3.26
N PRO A 47 22.64 -6.93 -2.61
CA PRO A 47 21.91 -5.72 -2.21
C PRO A 47 21.12 -5.05 -3.34
N ASN A 48 21.70 -4.94 -4.54
CA ASN A 48 21.02 -4.32 -5.68
C ASN A 48 19.82 -5.16 -6.15
N VAL A 49 19.95 -6.50 -6.14
CA VAL A 49 18.88 -7.43 -6.50
C VAL A 49 17.77 -7.37 -5.44
N PHE A 50 18.14 -7.30 -4.16
CA PHE A 50 17.21 -7.11 -3.05
C PHE A 50 16.35 -5.84 -3.26
N VAL A 51 16.97 -4.69 -3.53
CA VAL A 51 16.25 -3.43 -3.78
C VAL A 51 15.29 -3.57 -4.95
N LEU A 52 15.72 -4.16 -6.06
CA LEU A 52 14.86 -4.37 -7.23
C LEU A 52 13.64 -5.23 -6.91
N ILE A 53 13.82 -6.32 -6.15
CA ILE A 53 12.72 -7.20 -5.75
C ILE A 53 11.76 -6.48 -4.80
N CYS A 54 12.26 -5.75 -3.80
CA CYS A 54 11.43 -4.97 -2.87
C CYS A 54 10.62 -3.91 -3.61
N ARG A 55 11.24 -3.17 -4.53
CA ARG A 55 10.55 -2.18 -5.37
C ARG A 55 9.51 -2.82 -6.28
N PHE A 56 9.81 -3.99 -6.83
CA PHE A 56 8.86 -4.75 -7.64
C PHE A 56 7.63 -5.18 -6.82
N PHE A 57 7.81 -5.74 -5.63
CA PHE A 57 6.67 -6.10 -4.77
C PHE A 57 5.85 -4.89 -4.35
N TRP A 58 6.52 -3.79 -3.99
CA TRP A 58 5.84 -2.54 -3.64
C TRP A 58 5.00 -2.02 -4.80
N ASP A 59 5.54 -2.01 -6.02
CA ASP A 59 4.79 -1.58 -7.20
C ASP A 59 3.66 -2.55 -7.53
N GLN A 60 3.88 -3.86 -7.47
CA GLN A 60 2.86 -4.85 -7.79
C GLN A 60 1.65 -4.76 -6.84
N MET A 61 1.90 -4.49 -5.56
CA MET A 61 0.84 -4.26 -4.58
C MET A 61 0.14 -2.92 -4.79
N GLY A 62 0.87 -1.87 -5.18
CA GLY A 62 0.29 -0.60 -5.59
C GLY A 62 -0.65 -0.75 -6.78
N GLN A 63 -0.25 -1.51 -7.80
CA GLN A 63 -1.10 -1.82 -8.97
C GLN A 63 -2.36 -2.59 -8.57
N ASP A 64 -2.25 -3.52 -7.64
CA ASP A 64 -3.38 -4.27 -7.10
C ASP A 64 -4.42 -3.36 -6.44
N VAL A 65 -3.97 -2.37 -5.68
CA VAL A 65 -4.85 -1.35 -5.06
C VAL A 65 -5.41 -0.40 -6.12
N LEU A 66 -4.60 0.02 -7.09
CA LEU A 66 -5.03 0.92 -8.16
C LEU A 66 -6.16 0.31 -8.97
N HIS A 67 -5.96 -0.92 -9.48
CA HIS A 67 -6.97 -1.62 -10.26
C HIS A 67 -8.25 -1.84 -9.43
N PHE A 68 -8.11 -2.14 -8.15
CA PHE A 68 -9.25 -2.27 -7.25
C PHE A 68 -10.06 -0.96 -7.18
N LEU A 69 -9.41 0.18 -6.96
CA LEU A 69 -10.05 1.50 -6.88
C LEU A 69 -10.69 1.92 -8.22
N GLU A 70 -10.01 1.70 -9.34
CA GLU A 70 -10.55 2.00 -10.68
C GLU A 70 -11.86 1.25 -10.96
N SER A 71 -11.94 -0.01 -10.52
CA SER A 71 -13.12 -0.85 -10.74
C SER A 71 -14.31 -0.52 -9.83
N LYS A 72 -14.12 0.33 -8.80
CA LYS A 72 -15.05 0.50 -7.67
C LYS A 72 -15.14 1.94 -7.15
N ARG A 73 -15.16 2.89 -8.07
CA ARG A 73 -15.04 4.35 -7.88
C ARG A 73 -16.06 5.05 -6.96
N GLU A 74 -17.06 4.37 -6.43
CA GLU A 74 -18.19 4.98 -5.71
C GLU A 74 -18.22 4.69 -4.19
N ASN A 75 -17.35 3.83 -3.66
CA ASN A 75 -17.42 3.43 -2.25
C ASN A 75 -16.40 4.16 -1.36
N SER A 76 -16.85 5.18 -0.65
CA SER A 76 -16.05 6.00 0.27
C SER A 76 -15.25 5.17 1.31
N SER A 77 -15.84 4.09 1.81
CA SER A 77 -15.20 3.15 2.74
C SER A 77 -13.93 2.51 2.17
N TRP A 78 -13.93 2.17 0.89
CA TRP A 78 -12.81 1.55 0.20
C TRP A 78 -11.67 2.51 -0.07
N TYR A 79 -11.96 3.80 -0.25
CA TYR A 79 -10.94 4.85 -0.33
C TYR A 79 -10.19 5.01 0.99
N LYS A 80 -10.91 5.02 2.12
CA LYS A 80 -10.30 5.07 3.45
C LYS A 80 -9.41 3.85 3.70
N SER A 81 -9.93 2.65 3.42
CA SER A 81 -9.15 1.41 3.60
C SER A 81 -7.95 1.30 2.68
N SER A 82 -8.08 1.74 1.43
CA SER A 82 -6.98 1.76 0.47
C SER A 82 -5.89 2.75 0.91
N ARG A 83 -6.26 3.90 1.47
CA ARG A 83 -5.30 4.87 2.03
C ARG A 83 -4.48 4.26 3.17
N ILE A 84 -5.14 3.58 4.10
CA ILE A 84 -4.47 2.91 5.22
C ILE A 84 -3.56 1.79 4.71
N ALA A 85 -4.06 0.98 3.77
CA ALA A 85 -3.28 -0.11 3.19
C ALA A 85 -2.01 0.39 2.48
N VAL A 86 -2.11 1.45 1.67
CA VAL A 86 -0.95 2.07 1.01
C VAL A 86 0.05 2.60 2.03
N SER A 87 -0.42 3.27 3.08
CA SER A 87 0.47 3.77 4.15
C SER A 87 1.24 2.64 4.83
N ILE A 88 0.61 1.49 5.06
CA ILE A 88 1.26 0.31 5.65
C ILE A 88 2.29 -0.28 4.69
N LEU A 89 2.00 -0.34 3.38
CA LEU A 89 2.96 -0.81 2.38
C LEU A 89 4.19 0.08 2.32
N ASP A 90 3.99 1.40 2.35
CA ASP A 90 5.07 2.37 2.37
C ASP A 90 5.96 2.20 3.61
N GLU A 91 5.35 2.04 4.79
CA GLU A 91 6.06 1.75 6.03
C GLU A 91 6.86 0.45 5.92
N ILE A 92 6.27 -0.65 5.42
CA ILE A 92 6.96 -1.93 5.28
C ILE A 92 8.16 -1.79 4.35
N PHE A 93 7.97 -1.35 3.11
CA PHE A 93 9.05 -1.39 2.14
C PHE A 93 10.11 -0.32 2.43
N ALA A 94 9.70 0.93 2.70
CA ALA A 94 10.67 2.00 2.95
C ALA A 94 11.43 1.76 4.26
N SER A 95 10.76 1.40 5.36
CA SER A 95 11.44 1.20 6.64
C SER A 95 12.28 -0.07 6.65
N GLN A 96 11.83 -1.18 6.06
CA GLN A 96 12.63 -2.41 6.03
C GLN A 96 13.85 -2.26 5.13
N MET A 97 13.71 -1.67 3.94
CA MET A 97 14.88 -1.39 3.09
C MET A 97 15.87 -0.47 3.84
N GLN A 98 15.39 0.62 4.44
CA GLN A 98 16.24 1.54 5.20
C GLN A 98 16.93 0.87 6.38
N GLN A 99 16.23 0.01 7.12
CA GLN A 99 16.78 -0.71 8.27
C GLN A 99 17.87 -1.71 7.86
N LEU A 100 17.67 -2.43 6.75
CA LEU A 100 18.57 -3.51 6.34
C LEU A 100 19.80 -3.01 5.58
N LEU A 101 19.63 -2.01 4.72
CA LEU A 101 20.71 -1.50 3.86
C LEU A 101 21.31 -0.17 4.33
N GLY A 102 20.59 0.61 5.15
CA GLY A 102 21.07 1.86 5.72
C GLY A 102 21.70 2.79 4.68
N ASN A 103 22.97 3.12 4.87
CA ASN A 103 23.71 4.05 4.01
C ASN A 103 24.03 3.50 2.61
N ALA A 104 23.77 2.21 2.34
CA ALA A 104 23.94 1.63 1.01
C ALA A 104 22.80 1.97 0.05
N LEU A 105 21.68 2.50 0.56
CA LEU A 105 20.55 2.93 -0.27
C LEU A 105 20.76 4.32 -0.85
N GLN A 106 20.32 4.49 -2.09
CA GLN A 106 20.17 5.80 -2.70
C GLN A 106 18.77 6.36 -2.43
N GLU A 107 18.63 7.68 -2.42
CA GLU A 107 17.33 8.34 -2.21
C GLU A 107 16.25 7.83 -3.20
N LYS A 108 16.64 7.60 -4.45
CA LYS A 108 15.77 7.04 -5.50
C LYS A 108 15.23 5.64 -5.17
N ASP A 109 15.95 4.87 -4.36
CA ASP A 109 15.59 3.48 -4.04
C ASP A 109 14.41 3.43 -3.05
N LEU A 110 14.27 4.49 -2.23
CA LEU A 110 13.17 4.70 -1.30
C LEU A 110 11.99 5.46 -1.92
N GLU A 111 12.17 6.01 -3.12
CA GLU A 111 11.11 6.75 -3.79
C GLU A 111 9.94 5.80 -4.12
N PRO A 112 8.69 6.13 -3.73
CA PRO A 112 7.54 5.27 -4.00
C PRO A 112 7.40 4.96 -5.50
N PRO A 113 7.09 3.69 -5.86
CA PRO A 113 6.86 3.31 -7.24
C PRO A 113 5.71 4.07 -7.91
N ARG A 114 5.65 4.00 -9.25
CA ARG A 114 4.66 4.74 -10.06
C ARG A 114 3.23 4.42 -9.62
N SER A 115 2.90 3.14 -9.43
CA SER A 115 1.55 2.74 -9.05
C SER A 115 1.12 3.34 -7.71
N ILE A 116 2.01 3.37 -6.72
CA ILE A 116 1.74 3.95 -5.39
C ILE A 116 1.48 5.46 -5.50
N LYS A 117 2.29 6.18 -6.28
CA LYS A 117 2.07 7.61 -6.53
C LYS A 117 0.71 7.87 -7.19
N GLU A 118 0.32 7.01 -8.13
CA GLU A 118 -0.96 7.10 -8.83
C GLU A 118 -2.14 6.83 -7.91
N VAL A 119 -2.06 5.79 -7.08
CA VAL A 119 -3.05 5.52 -6.03
C VAL A 119 -3.18 6.72 -5.10
N ARG A 120 -2.06 7.29 -4.61
CA ARG A 120 -2.09 8.50 -3.77
C ARG A 120 -2.78 9.66 -4.48
N SER A 121 -2.52 9.88 -5.77
CA SER A 121 -3.20 10.91 -6.56
C SER A 121 -4.72 10.69 -6.60
N MET A 122 -5.17 9.46 -6.85
CA MET A 122 -6.59 9.10 -6.86
C MET A 122 -7.23 9.31 -5.49
N LEU A 123 -6.57 8.88 -4.41
CA LEU A 123 -7.03 9.03 -3.04
C LEU A 123 -7.02 10.50 -2.54
N CYS A 124 -6.21 11.38 -3.14
CA CYS A 124 -6.18 12.81 -2.82
C CYS A 124 -7.26 13.61 -3.56
N LYS A 125 -7.56 13.28 -4.83
CA LYS A 125 -8.59 13.97 -5.63
C LYS A 125 -9.98 13.92 -4.97
N ASP A 126 -10.35 12.78 -4.37
CA ASP A 126 -11.66 12.63 -3.73
C ASP A 126 -11.76 13.32 -2.35
N SER A 127 -10.64 13.72 -1.74
CA SER A 127 -10.66 14.50 -0.50
C SER A 127 -11.08 15.97 -0.70
N VAL A 128 -10.95 16.48 -1.94
CA VAL A 128 -11.38 17.83 -2.32
C VAL A 128 -12.89 17.85 -2.58
N ASN A 129 -13.42 16.84 -3.28
CA ASN A 129 -14.86 16.70 -3.53
C ASN A 129 -15.70 16.58 -2.24
N TYR A 130 -15.13 16.03 -1.16
CA TYR A 130 -15.85 15.93 0.12
C TYR A 130 -15.96 17.28 0.85
N LYS A 131 -15.05 18.24 0.59
CA LYS A 131 -15.09 19.56 1.24
C LYS A 131 -16.05 20.54 0.55
N ASP A 132 -16.30 20.38 -0.75
CA ASP A 132 -17.22 21.26 -1.49
C ASP A 132 -18.70 20.94 -1.26
N ASN A 133 -19.03 19.78 -0.68
CA ASN A 133 -20.43 19.37 -0.48
C ASN A 133 -21.02 19.76 0.90
N ASN A 134 -20.30 20.53 1.71
CA ASN A 134 -20.72 20.90 3.08
C ASN A 134 -20.94 22.41 3.30
N TYR A 135 -21.12 23.20 2.24
CA TYR A 135 -21.50 24.61 2.35
C TYR A 135 -22.89 24.89 1.77
N TYR A 136 -23.92 24.36 2.45
CA TYR A 136 -25.26 24.96 2.43
C TYR A 136 -25.97 24.69 3.77
N VAL A 137 -25.73 25.54 4.76
CA VAL A 137 -26.71 25.99 5.77
C VAL A 137 -26.42 27.45 6.07
#